data_AF-A0A959XML0-F1
#
_entry.id   AF-A0A959XML0-F1
#
_cell.length_a   1.000
_cell.length_b   1.000
_cell.length_c   1.000
_cell.angle_alpha   90.00
_cell.angle_beta   90.00
_cell.angle_gamma   90.00
#
_symmetry.space_group_name_H-M   'P 1'
#
loop_
_entity.id
_entity.type
_entity.pdbx_description
1 polymer ?
#
loop_
_entity_poly.entity_id
_entity_poly.type
_entity_poly.pdbx_seq_one_letter_code
_entity_poly.pdbx_strand_id
1 'polypeptide(L)'
;NTGNRFKTWIGSWGHPLFGMEPWQGALTTLYAATMDVPGNTFIGPGGFLEMRGWPTSVGRSQQASDPELAKELWVRSEELTGVRFPL
;
A
#
# COMPACT_ATOMS: atom_id res chain seq x y z
N ASN A 1 -18.26 -8.39 -17.65
CA ASN A 1 -19.35 -8.31 -18.65
C ASN A 1 -20.48 -9.23 -18.21
N THR A 2 -21.41 -8.74 -17.36
CA THR A 2 -22.34 -9.56 -16.54
C THR A 2 -23.69 -9.86 -17.21
N GLY A 3 -23.87 -9.49 -18.49
CA GLY A 3 -25.07 -9.79 -19.28
C GLY A 3 -26.34 -9.02 -18.92
N ASN A 4 -26.35 -8.19 -17.86
CA ASN A 4 -27.51 -7.41 -17.45
C ASN A 4 -27.18 -5.91 -17.38
N ARG A 5 -27.78 -5.13 -18.30
CA ARG A 5 -27.55 -3.68 -18.47
C ARG A 5 -27.81 -2.87 -17.19
N PHE A 6 -28.76 -3.29 -16.35
CA PHE A 6 -29.08 -2.61 -15.08
C PHE A 6 -28.00 -2.85 -14.01
N LYS A 7 -27.47 -4.08 -13.91
CA LYS A 7 -26.38 -4.39 -12.99
C LYS A 7 -25.05 -3.76 -13.43
N THR A 8 -24.80 -3.68 -14.73
CA THR A 8 -23.65 -2.96 -15.27
C THR A 8 -23.75 -1.46 -15.00
N TRP A 9 -24.96 -0.89 -15.11
CA TRP A 9 -25.21 0.50 -14.75
C TRP A 9 -24.99 0.76 -13.25
N ILE A 10 -25.57 -0.03 -12.34
CA ILE A 10 -25.31 0.11 -10.89
C ILE A 10 -23.81 -0.07 -10.56
N GLY A 11 -23.14 -1.05 -11.18
CA GLY A 11 -21.70 -1.26 -11.01
C GLY A 11 -20.86 -0.09 -11.52
N SER A 12 -21.26 0.55 -12.63
CA SER A 12 -20.55 1.73 -13.16
C SER A 12 -20.74 2.98 -12.30
N TRP A 13 -21.82 3.08 -11.52
CA TRP A 13 -21.99 4.12 -10.50
C TRP A 13 -21.21 3.83 -9.21
N GLY A 14 -20.89 2.57 -8.92
CA GLY A 14 -20.09 2.20 -7.74
C GLY A 14 -18.59 2.54 -7.89
N HIS A 15 -17.98 2.24 -9.05
CA HIS A 15 -16.53 2.41 -9.23
C HIS A 15 -16.00 3.84 -8.96
N PRO A 16 -16.63 4.93 -9.45
CA PRO A 16 -16.19 6.31 -9.18
C PRO A 16 -16.44 6.73 -7.72
N LEU A 17 -17.47 6.19 -7.07
CA LEU A 17 -17.80 6.50 -5.68
C LEU A 17 -16.85 5.83 -4.68
N PHE A 18 -16.13 4.77 -5.07
CA PHE A 18 -15.22 4.01 -4.18
C PHE A 18 -13.72 4.07 -4.55
N GLY A 19 -13.32 4.42 -5.78
CA GLY A 19 -11.90 4.60 -6.18
C GLY A 19 -11.39 6.04 -6.08
N MET A 20 -10.10 6.24 -5.77
CA MET A 20 -9.45 7.56 -5.88
C MET A 20 -8.93 7.79 -7.31
N GLU A 21 -8.76 9.05 -7.71
CA GLU A 21 -8.10 9.37 -8.99
C GLU A 21 -6.66 8.80 -8.99
N PRO A 22 -6.12 8.35 -10.14
CA PRO A 22 -4.79 7.73 -10.18
C PRO A 22 -3.68 8.59 -9.58
N TRP A 23 -3.74 9.91 -9.77
CA TRP A 23 -2.77 10.84 -9.21
C TRP A 23 -2.83 10.90 -7.68
N GLN A 24 -4.00 10.70 -7.07
CA GLN A 24 -4.16 10.65 -5.61
C GLN A 24 -3.51 9.40 -5.02
N GLY A 25 -3.63 8.26 -5.71
CA GLY A 25 -2.98 7.02 -5.30
C GLY A 25 -1.45 7.11 -5.33
N ALA A 26 -0.89 7.90 -6.25
CA ALA A 26 0.56 8.11 -6.34
C ALA A 26 1.13 8.99 -5.22
N LEU A 27 0.29 9.76 -4.49
CA LEU A 27 0.76 10.71 -3.49
C LEU A 27 1.48 10.05 -2.32
N THR A 28 1.08 8.85 -1.89
CA THR A 28 1.73 8.16 -0.76
C THR A 28 3.16 7.78 -1.11
N THR A 29 3.40 7.25 -2.30
CA THR A 29 4.73 6.95 -2.83
C THR A 29 5.55 8.23 -3.01
N LEU A 30 4.96 9.29 -3.60
CA LEU A 30 5.66 10.55 -3.80
C LEU A 30 6.09 11.16 -2.46
N TYR A 31 5.20 11.15 -1.46
CA TYR A 31 5.49 11.66 -0.13
C TYR A 31 6.63 10.86 0.53
N ALA A 32 6.55 9.53 0.54
CA ALA A 32 7.57 8.67 1.13
C ALA A 32 8.94 8.80 0.43
N ALA A 33 8.97 9.10 -0.86
CA ALA A 33 10.20 9.22 -1.63
C ALA A 33 10.86 10.61 -1.58
N THR A 34 10.11 11.67 -1.24
CA THR A 34 10.57 13.06 -1.39
C THR A 34 10.59 13.88 -0.12
N MET A 35 9.82 13.48 0.91
CA MET A 35 9.81 14.17 2.18
C MET A 35 10.85 13.60 3.14
N ASP A 36 11.30 14.44 4.06
CA ASP A 36 12.15 14.00 5.17
C ASP A 36 11.28 13.23 6.19
N VAL A 37 11.31 11.90 6.09
CA VAL A 37 10.56 10.99 6.95
C VAL A 37 11.54 10.05 7.68
N PRO A 38 11.28 9.70 8.95
CA PRO A 38 12.10 8.73 9.65
C PRO A 38 12.20 7.40 8.91
N GLY A 39 13.36 6.75 8.99
CA GLY A 39 13.53 5.40 8.46
C GLY A 39 12.50 4.44 9.06
N ASN A 40 12.11 3.42 8.29
CA ASN A 40 11.07 2.45 8.67
C ASN A 40 9.67 3.08 8.91
N THR A 41 9.37 4.26 8.36
CA THR A 41 8.00 4.81 8.38
C THR A 41 7.14 4.16 7.30
N PHE A 42 5.87 3.87 7.61
CA PHE A 42 4.89 3.43 6.61
C PHE A 42 3.92 4.56 6.30
N ILE A 43 3.89 5.00 5.04
CA ILE A 43 3.04 6.09 4.56
C ILE A 43 1.83 5.52 3.84
N GLY A 44 0.65 5.86 4.34
CA GLY A 44 -0.65 5.45 3.80
C GLY A 44 -1.62 6.62 3.73
N PRO A 45 -2.80 6.43 3.11
CA PRO A 45 -3.80 7.48 3.06
C PRO A 45 -4.52 7.61 4.42
N GLY A 46 -4.68 8.83 4.93
CA GLY A 46 -5.17 9.08 6.29
C GLY A 46 -6.68 8.99 6.53
N GLY A 47 -7.47 8.59 5.54
CA GLY A 47 -8.93 8.49 5.66
C GLY A 47 -9.40 7.13 6.17
N PHE A 48 -10.72 6.89 6.05
CA PHE A 48 -11.38 5.71 6.60
C PHE A 48 -10.72 4.40 6.12
N LEU A 49 -10.28 3.57 7.08
CA LEU A 49 -9.64 2.28 6.86
C LEU A 49 -8.45 2.32 5.87
N GLU A 50 -7.73 3.44 5.80
CA GLU A 50 -6.62 3.63 4.86
C GLU A 50 -7.04 3.39 3.39
N MET A 51 -8.32 3.62 3.06
CA MET A 51 -8.83 3.45 1.71
C MET A 51 -8.59 4.67 0.83
N ARG A 52 -8.61 5.88 1.41
CA ARG A 52 -8.56 7.17 0.70
C ARG A 52 -8.04 8.28 1.60
N GLY A 53 -7.60 9.41 1.02
CA GLY A 53 -7.15 10.59 1.75
C GLY A 53 -5.73 11.00 1.38
N TRP A 54 -5.24 12.05 2.05
CA TRP A 54 -3.87 12.53 1.86
C TRP A 54 -2.85 11.62 2.56
N PRO A 55 -1.58 11.60 2.09
CA PRO A 55 -0.52 10.82 2.73
C PRO A 55 -0.31 11.22 4.19
N THR A 56 -0.18 10.22 5.06
CA THR A 56 0.20 10.37 6.46
C THR A 56 0.98 9.14 6.91
N SER A 57 1.68 9.26 8.05
CA SER A 57 2.17 8.09 8.78
C SER A 57 0.98 7.26 9.26
N VAL A 58 1.00 5.97 8.96
CA VAL A 58 0.00 4.99 9.39
C VAL A 58 0.66 3.82 10.11
N GLY A 59 -0.15 3.08 10.87
CA GLY A 59 0.30 1.85 11.52
C GLY A 59 0.49 0.71 10.53
N ARG A 60 1.09 -0.39 10.98
CA ARG A 60 1.12 -1.66 10.25
C ARG A 60 0.68 -2.79 11.18
N SER A 61 0.39 -3.95 10.61
CA SER A 61 0.01 -5.12 11.42
C SER A 61 1.12 -5.52 12.39
N GLN A 62 0.76 -6.28 13.43
CA GLN A 62 1.74 -6.80 14.40
C GLN A 62 2.80 -7.67 13.71
N GLN A 63 2.37 -8.54 12.79
CA GLN A 63 3.29 -9.37 11.99
C GLN A 63 4.23 -8.53 11.12
N ALA A 64 3.73 -7.45 10.50
CA ALA A 64 4.58 -6.55 9.72
C ALA A 64 5.52 -5.70 10.60
N SER A 65 5.29 -5.68 11.92
CA SER A 65 6.14 -5.02 12.91
C SER A 65 7.09 -5.98 13.63
N ASP A 66 7.06 -7.29 13.32
CA ASP A 66 7.87 -8.30 13.99
C ASP A 66 9.31 -8.33 13.41
N PRO A 67 10.34 -7.95 14.20
CA PRO A 67 11.71 -7.88 13.71
C PRO A 67 12.34 -9.25 13.49
N GLU A 68 11.96 -10.28 14.26
CA GLU A 68 12.50 -11.62 14.09
C GLU A 68 11.94 -12.26 12.82
N LEU A 69 10.63 -12.12 12.59
CA LEU A 69 10.00 -12.56 11.35
C LEU A 69 10.61 -11.86 10.12
N ALA A 70 10.87 -10.55 10.20
CA ALA A 70 11.52 -9.81 9.13
C ALA A 70 12.93 -10.33 8.82
N LYS A 71 13.70 -10.65 9.86
CA LYS A 71 15.06 -11.21 9.73
C LYS A 71 15.04 -12.60 9.10
N GLU A 72 14.16 -13.48 9.54
CA GLU A 72 14.01 -14.82 8.96
C GLU A 72 13.60 -14.74 7.49
N LEU A 73 12.64 -13.87 7.16
CA LEU A 73 12.20 -13.64 5.78
C LEU A 73 13.34 -13.12 4.89
N TRP A 74 14.18 -12.23 5.41
CA TRP A 74 15.33 -11.71 4.68
C TRP A 74 16.30 -12.84 4.32
N VAL A 75 16.71 -13.64 5.30
CA VAL A 75 17.62 -14.79 5.09
C VAL A 75 17.06 -15.74 4.04
N ARG A 76 15.76 -16.09 4.12
CA ARG A 76 15.12 -16.95 3.11
C ARG A 76 15.07 -16.31 1.73
N SER A 77 14.83 -15.02 1.64
CA SER A 77 14.81 -14.29 0.36
C SER A 77 16.19 -14.31 -0.30
N GLU A 78 17.26 -14.13 0.48
CA GLU A 78 18.63 -14.26 0.00
C GLU A 78 18.94 -15.69 -0.47
N GLU A 79 18.58 -16.70 0.30
CA GLU A 79 18.75 -18.12 -0.08
C GLU A 79 18.03 -18.44 -1.41
N LEU A 80 16.78 -17.99 -1.55
CA LEU A 80 15.94 -18.30 -2.72
C LEU A 80 16.37 -17.54 -3.98
N THR A 81 16.86 -16.32 -3.84
CA THR A 81 17.25 -15.47 -4.98
C THR A 81 18.72 -15.58 -5.33
N GLY A 82 19.57 -16.09 -4.43
CA GLY A 82 21.03 -16.06 -4.55
C GLY A 82 21.63 -14.65 -4.44
N VAL A 83 20.81 -13.62 -4.22
CA VAL A 83 21.26 -12.24 -3.98
C VAL A 83 21.57 -12.09 -2.49
N ARG A 84 22.60 -11.29 -2.16
CA ARG A 84 22.96 -10.95 -0.78
C ARG A 84 22.95 -9.45 -0.59
N PHE A 85 22.55 -9.01 0.61
CA PHE A 85 22.70 -7.63 1.03
C PHE A 85 24.20 -7.27 1.06
N PRO A 86 24.63 -6.23 0.34
CA PRO A 86 26.06 -5.98 0.12
C PRO A 86 26.72 -5.06 1.17
N LEU A 87 26.01 -4.66 2.23
CA LEU A 87 26.49 -3.71 3.25
C LEU A 87 26.84 -4.39 4.57
#